data_AF-A0A0C2CML0-F1
#
_entry.id   AF-A0A0C2CML0-F1
#
_cell.length_a   1.000
_cell.length_b   1.000
_cell.length_c   1.000
_cell.angle_alpha   90.00
_cell.angle_beta   90.00
_cell.angle_gamma   90.00
#
_symmetry.space_group_name_H-M   'P 1'
#
loop_
_entity.id
_entity.type
_entity.pdbx_description
1 polymer ?
#
loop_
_entity_poly.entity_id
_entity_poly.type
_entity_poly.pdbx_seq_one_letter_code
_entity_poly.pdbx_strand_id
1 'polypeptide(L)'
;MPEPEGGEASFYLTINVDQHGLSPATLECEGPDSGSFEVPAAVIDALLSAGVSGFPTGHAYRRTVDSTQADTGCVEFQIRAHRAATLEVGGHTPCTNDVDCPDGQTCDIMKETCL
;
A
#
# COMPACT_ATOMS: atom_id res chain seq x y z
N MET A 1 -17.38 28.23 22.94
CA MET A 1 -16.47 28.14 21.78
C MET A 1 -17.21 27.39 20.70
N PRO A 2 -17.21 27.85 19.45
CA PRO A 2 -17.78 27.06 18.36
C PRO A 2 -16.93 25.79 18.21
N GLU A 3 -17.58 24.66 17.94
CA GLU A 3 -16.89 23.42 17.61
C GLU A 3 -16.10 23.64 16.30
N PRO A 4 -14.84 23.18 16.20
CA PRO A 4 -14.14 23.22 14.93
C PRO A 4 -14.96 22.39 13.93
N GLU A 5 -15.24 22.93 12.75
CA GLU A 5 -15.74 22.10 11.64
C GLU A 5 -14.75 20.93 11.50
N GLY A 6 -15.26 19.71 11.63
CA GLY A 6 -14.41 18.52 11.61
C GLY A 6 -13.62 18.53 10.31
N GLY A 7 -12.28 18.67 10.41
CA GLY A 7 -11.43 18.70 9.22
C GLY A 7 -11.75 17.51 8.33
N GLU A 8 -12.01 17.77 7.04
CA GLU A 8 -12.41 16.75 6.09
C GLU A 8 -11.36 15.63 6.07
N ALA A 9 -11.76 14.44 6.53
CA ALA A 9 -10.90 13.27 6.55
C ALA A 9 -10.94 12.60 5.17
N SER A 10 -9.76 12.37 4.60
CA SER A 10 -9.59 11.61 3.36
C SER A 10 -9.02 10.22 3.67
N PHE A 11 -9.40 9.24 2.86
CA PHE A 11 -8.89 7.89 2.93
C PHE A 11 -7.76 7.70 1.94
N TYR A 12 -6.68 7.08 2.40
CA TYR A 12 -5.51 6.74 1.60
C TYR A 12 -5.26 5.25 1.64
N LEU A 13 -4.94 4.70 0.48
CA LEU A 13 -4.53 3.33 0.29
C LEU A 13 -3.19 3.31 -0.43
N THR A 14 -2.21 2.62 0.17
CA THR A 14 -0.91 2.37 -0.43
C THR A 14 -0.70 0.87 -0.53
N ILE A 15 -0.35 0.38 -1.72
CA ILE A 15 -0.07 -1.03 -1.99
C ILE A 15 1.30 -1.15 -2.65
N ASN A 16 2.13 -2.05 -2.14
CA ASN A 16 3.39 -2.45 -2.75
C ASN A 16 3.45 -3.99 -2.82
N VAL A 17 3.64 -4.52 -4.04
CA VAL A 17 3.66 -5.97 -4.30
C VAL A 17 5.01 -6.48 -4.79
N ASP A 18 5.98 -5.59 -5.05
CA ASP A 18 7.28 -5.93 -5.61
C ASP A 18 8.39 -5.30 -4.75
N GLN A 19 8.74 -5.97 -3.64
CA GLN A 19 9.72 -5.44 -2.69
C GLN A 19 11.18 -5.75 -3.05
N HIS A 20 11.39 -6.74 -3.91
CA HIS A 20 12.71 -7.23 -4.30
C HIS A 20 12.93 -7.29 -5.83
N GLY A 21 11.97 -6.81 -6.62
CA GLY A 21 12.08 -6.75 -8.07
C GLY A 21 12.86 -5.54 -8.59
N LEU A 22 13.06 -5.54 -9.91
CA LEU A 22 13.82 -4.51 -10.63
C LEU A 22 13.00 -3.22 -10.85
N SER A 23 11.68 -3.27 -10.69
CA SER A 23 10.75 -2.17 -10.93
C SER A 23 9.68 -2.10 -9.84
N PRO A 24 10.07 -1.78 -8.58
CA PRO A 24 9.15 -1.68 -7.46
C PRO A 24 8.11 -0.58 -7.74
N ALA A 25 6.90 -0.98 -8.14
CA ALA A 25 5.78 -0.09 -8.31
C ALA A 25 4.99 -0.02 -7.00
N THR A 26 4.67 1.19 -6.56
CA THR A 26 3.78 1.43 -5.43
C THR A 26 2.53 2.11 -5.96
N LEU A 27 1.37 1.51 -5.68
CA LEU A 27 0.09 2.12 -5.94
C LEU A 27 -0.28 3.00 -4.75
N GLU A 28 -0.55 4.28 -5.02
CA GLU A 28 -1.11 5.21 -4.05
C GLU A 28 -2.46 5.70 -4.55
N CYS A 29 -3.48 5.62 -3.70
CA CYS A 29 -4.82 6.07 -3.99
C CYS A 29 -5.34 6.97 -2.87
N GLU A 30 -6.09 7.99 -3.25
CA GLU A 30 -6.73 8.95 -2.35
C GLU A 30 -8.20 9.09 -2.74
N GLY A 31 -9.08 9.20 -1.74
CA GLY A 31 -10.47 9.56 -1.97
C GLY A 31 -11.24 9.83 -0.68
N PRO A 32 -12.55 10.05 -0.77
CA PRO A 32 -13.37 10.37 0.39
C PRO A 32 -13.44 9.21 1.39
N ASP A 33 -13.39 9.50 2.70
CA ASP A 33 -13.60 8.51 3.77
C ASP A 33 -15.09 8.14 3.89
N SER A 34 -15.58 7.43 2.89
CA SER A 34 -16.98 6.97 2.79
C SER A 34 -17.23 5.62 3.47
N GLY A 35 -16.19 4.98 4.02
CA GLY A 35 -16.22 3.62 4.55
C GLY A 35 -16.00 2.51 3.51
N SER A 36 -15.98 2.85 2.23
CA SER A 36 -15.61 1.96 1.12
C SER A 36 -14.66 2.64 0.15
N PHE A 37 -13.81 1.88 -0.51
CA PHE A 37 -12.89 2.38 -1.53
C PHE A 37 -12.81 1.37 -2.68
N GLU A 38 -12.99 1.83 -3.91
CA GLU A 38 -12.92 0.99 -5.11
C GLU A 38 -11.70 1.39 -5.93
N VAL A 39 -10.84 0.41 -6.23
CA VAL A 39 -9.71 0.57 -7.14
C VAL A 39 -10.08 -0.07 -8.48
N PRO A 40 -9.95 0.63 -9.62
CA PRO A 40 -10.21 0.03 -10.92
C PRO A 40 -9.30 -1.17 -11.18
N ALA A 41 -9.87 -2.27 -11.68
CA ALA A 41 -9.12 -3.51 -11.96
C ALA A 41 -7.90 -3.27 -12.86
N ALA A 42 -8.03 -2.40 -13.88
CA ALA A 42 -6.92 -2.07 -14.78
C ALA A 42 -5.69 -1.47 -14.06
N VAL A 43 -5.89 -0.79 -12.92
CA VAL A 43 -4.80 -0.23 -12.11
C VAL A 43 -4.11 -1.34 -11.31
N ILE A 44 -4.89 -2.29 -10.78
CA ILE A 44 -4.35 -3.49 -10.12
C ILE A 44 -3.58 -4.35 -11.13
N ASP A 45 -4.11 -4.56 -12.33
CA ASP A 45 -3.46 -5.32 -13.39
C ASP A 45 -2.12 -4.68 -13.79
N ALA A 46 -2.07 -3.35 -13.88
CA ALA A 46 -0.84 -2.61 -14.17
C ALA A 46 0.19 -2.77 -13.03
N LEU A 47 -0.27 -2.74 -11.77
CA LEU A 47 0.59 -2.97 -10.61
C LEU A 47 1.19 -4.38 -10.61
N LEU A 48 0.36 -5.41 -10.85
CA LEU A 48 0.82 -6.80 -10.94
C LEU A 48 1.75 -7.03 -12.13
N SER A 49 1.51 -6.34 -13.25
CA SER A 49 2.37 -6.40 -14.45
C SER A 49 3.75 -5.79 -14.22
N ALA A 50 3.92 -4.92 -13.22
CA ALA A 50 5.22 -4.35 -12.86
C ALA A 50 6.14 -5.37 -12.17
N GLY A 51 5.56 -6.45 -11.62
CA GLY A 51 6.26 -7.51 -10.90
C GLY A 51 5.57 -7.86 -9.59
N VAL A 52 5.89 -9.04 -9.06
CA VAL A 52 5.49 -9.46 -7.71
C VAL A 52 6.67 -10.18 -7.07
N SER A 53 7.08 -9.75 -5.88
CA SER A 53 8.17 -10.35 -5.12
C SER A 53 8.13 -9.92 -3.65
N GLY A 54 8.80 -10.67 -2.79
CA GLY A 54 8.84 -10.36 -1.36
C GLY A 54 7.52 -10.60 -0.66
N PHE A 55 7.30 -9.80 0.37
CA PHE A 55 6.09 -9.82 1.19
C PHE A 55 5.21 -8.61 0.83
N PRO A 56 4.17 -8.78 -0.01
CA PRO A 56 3.31 -7.68 -0.40
C PRO A 56 2.74 -6.95 0.82
N THR A 57 2.75 -5.62 0.78
CA THR A 57 2.28 -4.77 1.88
C THR A 57 1.15 -3.86 1.43
N GLY A 58 0.13 -3.76 2.28
CA GLY A 58 -0.98 -2.84 2.14
C GLY A 58 -1.10 -1.95 3.37
N HIS A 59 -1.19 -0.65 3.14
CA HIS A 59 -1.45 0.34 4.17
C HIS A 59 -2.68 1.13 3.83
N ALA A 60 -3.69 1.07 4.70
CA ALA A 60 -4.85 1.93 4.62
C ALA A 60 -4.81 2.90 5.80
N TYR A 61 -5.07 4.18 5.56
CA TYR A 61 -5.14 5.15 6.64
C TYR A 61 -6.12 6.28 6.33
N ARG A 62 -6.74 6.78 7.40
CA ARG A 62 -7.47 8.05 7.35
C ARG A 62 -6.50 9.18 7.66
N ARG A 63 -6.57 10.26 6.90
CA ARG A 63 -5.72 11.44 7.07
C ARG A 63 -6.59 12.69 7.10
N THR A 64 -6.37 13.52 8.10
CA THR A 64 -6.78 14.93 8.09
C THR A 64 -5.53 15.78 7.90
N VAL A 65 -5.66 16.82 7.07
CA VAL A 65 -4.57 17.74 6.74
C VAL A 65 -5.02 19.16 7.07
N ASP A 66 -4.16 19.89 7.76
CA ASP A 66 -4.25 21.34 7.85
C ASP A 66 -3.00 21.93 7.17
N SER A 67 -3.13 23.10 6.57
CA SER A 67 -2.04 23.70 5.79
C SER A 67 -1.90 25.18 6.05
N THR A 68 -0.66 25.67 6.01
CA THR A 68 -0.34 27.10 6.11
C THR A 68 0.77 27.47 5.14
N GLN A 69 0.70 28.68 4.60
CA GLN A 69 1.74 29.22 3.73
C GLN A 69 2.80 29.92 4.59
N ALA A 70 4.06 29.52 4.43
CA ALA A 70 5.22 30.19 5.00
C ALA A 70 6.13 30.74 3.89
N ASP A 71 7.07 31.61 4.27
CA ASP A 71 8.07 32.16 3.34
C ASP A 71 8.93 31.06 2.68
N THR A 72 9.08 29.91 3.35
CA THR A 72 9.80 28.74 2.85
C THR A 72 8.96 27.80 1.97
N GLY A 73 7.65 28.03 1.84
CA GLY A 73 6.73 27.18 1.08
C GLY A 73 5.45 26.82 1.83
N CYS A 74 4.66 25.92 1.26
CA CYS A 74 3.48 25.35 1.92
C CYS A 74 3.93 24.35 2.99
N VAL A 75 3.38 24.48 4.20
CA VAL A 75 3.61 23.57 5.32
C VAL A 75 2.30 22.88 5.65
N GLU A 76 2.32 21.55 5.70
CA GLU A 76 1.16 20.72 6.06
C GLU A 76 1.38 20.04 7.41
N PHE A 77 0.37 20.12 8.27
CA PHE A 77 0.26 19.30 9.47
C PHE A 77 -0.72 18.16 9.22
N GLN A 78 -0.28 16.93 9.41
CA GLN A 78 -1.05 15.74 9.06
C GLN A 78 -1.26 14.84 10.28
N ILE A 79 -2.51 14.47 10.55
CA ILE A 79 -2.86 13.41 11.52
C ILE A 79 -3.29 12.18 10.72
N ARG A 80 -2.65 11.04 10.98
CA ARG A 80 -2.93 9.77 10.27
C ARG A 80 -3.34 8.67 11.24
N ALA A 81 -4.40 7.95 10.91
CA ALA A 81 -4.85 6.76 11.64
C ALA A 81 -4.63 5.51 10.79
N HIS A 82 -3.57 4.77 11.08
CA HIS A 82 -3.15 3.61 10.28
C HIS A 82 -3.96 2.35 10.59
N ARG A 83 -4.20 1.57 9.54
CA ARG A 83 -4.65 0.18 9.56
C ARG A 83 -3.71 -0.64 8.69
N ALA A 84 -3.04 -1.61 9.31
CA ALA A 84 -2.29 -2.61 8.56
C ALA A 84 -3.29 -3.55 7.88
N ALA A 85 -3.06 -3.81 6.60
CA ALA A 85 -3.79 -4.83 5.85
C ALA A 85 -2.82 -5.92 5.44
N THR A 86 -3.18 -7.17 5.73
CA THR A 86 -2.49 -8.32 5.14
C THR A 86 -2.89 -8.38 3.66
N LEU A 87 -1.89 -8.45 2.78
CA LEU A 87 -2.10 -8.51 1.35
C LEU A 87 -1.65 -9.87 0.82
N GLU A 88 -2.55 -10.55 0.12
CA GLU A 88 -2.28 -11.80 -0.57
C GLU A 88 -2.42 -11.57 -2.07
N VAL A 89 -1.45 -12.04 -2.85
CA VAL A 89 -1.46 -11.94 -4.31
C VAL A 89 -1.64 -13.34 -4.88
N GLY A 90 -2.70 -13.54 -5.65
CA GLY A 90 -3.00 -14.84 -6.25
C GLY A 90 -1.84 -15.34 -7.12
N GLY A 91 -1.35 -16.54 -6.83
CA GLY A 91 -0.22 -17.14 -7.55
C GLY A 91 1.16 -16.72 -7.06
N HIS A 92 1.25 -15.90 -6.00
CA HIS A 92 2.51 -15.56 -5.34
C HIS A 92 2.53 -16.09 -3.92
N THR A 93 3.56 -16.86 -3.59
CA THR A 93 3.80 -17.36 -2.24
C THR A 93 5.13 -16.78 -1.74
N PRO A 94 5.09 -15.82 -0.79
CA PRO A 94 6.30 -15.33 -0.14
C PRO A 94 7.01 -16.43 0.63
N CYS A 95 8.34 -16.47 0.58
CA CYS A 95 9.14 -17.45 1.31
C CYS A 95 10.44 -16.85 1.84
N THR A 96 10.94 -17.39 2.94
CA THR A 96 12.28 -17.13 3.46
C THR A 96 13.21 -18.35 3.30
N ASN A 97 12.64 -19.53 3.09
CA ASN A 97 13.34 -20.79 2.86
C ASN A 97 12.42 -21.82 2.16
N ASP A 98 12.98 -22.95 1.70
CA ASP A 98 12.24 -23.97 0.95
C ASP A 98 11.08 -24.63 1.72
N VAL A 99 11.11 -24.64 3.06
CA VAL A 99 10.04 -25.22 3.89
C VAL A 99 8.78 -24.36 3.89
N ASP A 100 8.90 -23.08 3.55
CA ASP A 100 7.77 -22.17 3.42
C ASP A 100 6.99 -22.43 2.11
N CYS A 101 7.59 -23.18 1.17
CA CYS A 101 7.02 -23.41 -0.15
C CYS A 101 6.17 -24.69 -0.22
N PRO A 102 5.13 -24.71 -1.07
CA PRO A 102 4.37 -25.92 -1.37
C PRO A 102 5.26 -27.06 -1.89
N ASP A 103 4.79 -28.31 -1.72
CA ASP A 103 5.52 -29.50 -2.17
C ASP A 103 5.92 -29.39 -3.66
N GLY A 104 7.21 -29.58 -3.91
CA GLY A 104 7.78 -29.53 -5.26
C GLY A 104 8.23 -28.15 -5.73
N GLN A 105 8.09 -27.12 -4.90
CA GLN A 105 8.64 -25.79 -5.15
C GLN A 105 9.90 -25.52 -4.32
N THR A 106 10.70 -24.56 -4.76
CA THR A 106 11.89 -24.06 -4.05
C THR A 106 11.80 -22.56 -3.87
N CYS A 107 12.39 -22.04 -2.80
CA CYS A 107 12.41 -20.62 -2.53
C CYS A 107 13.52 -19.92 -3.32
N ASP A 108 13.15 -18.99 -4.20
CA ASP A 108 14.11 -18.00 -4.71
C ASP A 108 14.38 -16.97 -3.62
N ILE A 109 15.36 -17.24 -2.76
CA ILE A 109 15.70 -16.41 -1.60
C ILE A 109 16.00 -14.95 -1.99
N MET A 110 16.50 -14.70 -3.22
CA MET A 110 16.80 -13.34 -3.66
C MET A 110 15.54 -12.53 -3.97
N LYS A 111 14.44 -13.19 -4.34
CA LYS A 111 13.15 -12.58 -4.64
C LYS A 111 12.09 -12.87 -3.58
N GLU A 112 12.41 -13.74 -2.61
CA GLU A 112 11.52 -14.24 -1.57
C GLU A 112 10.19 -14.74 -2.15
N THR A 113 10.26 -15.53 -3.22
CA THR A 113 9.11 -16.12 -3.91
C THR A 113 9.33 -17.60 -4.20
N CYS A 114 8.30 -18.42 -4.02
CA CYS A 114 8.35 -19.84 -4.37
C CYS A 114 8.20 -20.05 -5.88
N LEU A 115 9.00 -20.98 -6.43
CA LEU A 115 9.02 -21.38 -7.84
C LEU A 115 8.88 -22.89 -8.01
#